data_AF-C6DKF9-F1
#
_entry.id   AF-C6DKF9-F1
#
_cell.length_a   1.000
_cell.length_b   1.000
_cell.length_c   1.000
_cell.angle_alpha   90.00
_cell.angle_beta   90.00
_cell.angle_gamma   90.00
#
_symmetry.space_group_name_H-M   'P 1'
#
loop_
_entity.id
_entity.type
_entity.pdbx_description
1 polymer ?
#
loop_
_entity_poly.entity_id
_entity_poly.type
_entity_poly.pdbx_seq_one_letter_code
_entity_poly.pdbx_strand_id
1 'polypeptide(L)'
;MKKVHLLLTAALLVPFLSFAADSAHSGHGSASESSSSQQAYMKGMDAMHTEMMEGLKSSDPDIAFAKGMIAHHRGAIDMAKTELQYGKDPELRKLAEEIIKAQQPEIDQMEAWLKKQGKQ
;
A
#
# COMPACT_ATOMS: atom_id res chain seq x y z
N MET A 1 -36.97 -13.33 55.90
CA MET A 1 -37.55 -12.16 56.62
C MET A 1 -36.44 -11.19 56.95
N LYS A 2 -36.47 -10.00 56.34
CA LYS A 2 -36.13 -8.66 56.87
C LYS A 2 -36.03 -7.73 55.65
N LYS A 3 -36.99 -6.81 55.56
CA LYS A 3 -37.11 -5.74 54.57
C LYS A 3 -36.16 -4.59 54.94
N VAL A 4 -35.82 -3.72 53.98
CA VAL A 4 -35.91 -2.23 54.00
C VAL A 4 -35.07 -1.67 52.83
N HIS A 5 -35.72 -1.27 51.72
CA HIS A 5 -36.04 0.09 51.23
C HIS A 5 -34.80 0.90 50.79
N LEU A 6 -34.58 1.05 49.48
CA LEU A 6 -35.11 2.09 48.57
C LEU A 6 -34.24 3.35 48.60
N LEU A 7 -33.41 3.53 47.56
CA LEU A 7 -33.01 4.85 47.09
C LEU A 7 -33.11 4.90 45.56
N LEU A 8 -33.98 5.81 45.13
CA LEU A 8 -34.15 6.32 43.77
C LEU A 8 -32.79 6.61 43.11
N THR A 9 -32.59 6.12 41.89
CA THR A 9 -31.74 6.83 40.92
C THR A 9 -32.52 6.98 39.63
N ALA A 10 -32.51 8.22 39.15
CA ALA A 10 -33.38 8.76 38.12
C ALA A 10 -33.15 8.12 36.75
N ALA A 11 -34.24 7.82 36.05
CA ALA A 11 -34.21 7.58 34.61
C ALA A 11 -33.95 8.91 33.90
N LEU A 12 -32.77 9.06 33.30
CA LEU A 12 -32.47 10.09 32.31
C LEU A 12 -32.37 9.43 30.94
N LEU A 13 -33.36 9.76 30.11
CA LEU A 13 -33.42 9.43 28.70
C LEU A 13 -32.62 10.46 27.88
N VAL A 14 -32.05 9.98 26.76
CA VAL A 14 -31.66 10.69 25.51
C VAL A 14 -30.18 11.14 25.37
N PRO A 15 -29.51 11.04 24.19
CA PRO A 15 -29.86 10.40 22.91
C PRO A 15 -28.87 9.32 22.43
N PHE A 16 -29.30 8.55 21.42
CA PHE A 16 -28.43 7.80 20.50
C PHE A 16 -27.43 8.75 19.83
N LEU A 17 -26.14 8.61 20.16
CA LEU A 17 -25.05 9.08 19.32
C LEU A 17 -24.72 7.97 18.33
N SER A 18 -25.26 8.09 17.11
CA SER A 18 -24.66 7.44 15.95
C SER A 18 -23.31 8.10 15.72
N PHE A 19 -22.24 7.52 16.27
CA PHE A 19 -20.90 7.84 15.80
C PHE A 19 -20.74 7.11 14.46
N ALA A 20 -20.93 7.84 13.37
CA ALA A 20 -20.47 7.42 12.07
C ALA A 20 -18.97 7.10 12.19
N ALA A 21 -18.59 5.87 11.85
CA ALA A 21 -17.20 5.51 11.69
C ALA A 21 -16.63 6.32 10.53
N ASP A 22 -16.02 7.46 10.83
CA ASP A 22 -15.13 8.15 9.91
C ASP A 22 -13.89 7.25 9.75
N SER A 23 -13.92 6.37 8.74
CA SER A 23 -12.73 5.71 8.25
C SER A 23 -11.92 6.71 7.42
N ALA A 24 -11.40 7.73 8.08
CA ALA A 24 -10.24 8.44 7.58
C ALA A 24 -9.02 7.54 7.81
N HIS A 25 -8.31 7.22 6.73
CA HIS A 25 -7.06 6.48 6.76
C HIS A 25 -6.14 7.06 7.86
N SER A 26 -6.03 6.31 8.96
CA SER A 26 -5.15 6.63 10.08
C SER A 26 -3.75 6.93 9.56
N GLY A 27 -3.35 8.20 9.66
CA GLY A 27 -1.97 8.65 9.46
C GLY A 27 -1.03 7.77 10.27
N HIS A 28 -0.20 7.01 9.56
CA HIS A 28 0.77 6.14 10.18
C HIS A 28 1.91 6.97 10.78
N GLY A 29 1.87 7.11 12.10
CA GLY A 29 3.07 7.12 12.95
C GLY A 29 3.68 8.48 13.24
N SER A 30 3.89 8.74 14.53
CA SER A 30 4.72 9.82 15.06
C SER A 30 6.07 9.90 14.36
N ALA A 31 6.58 11.12 14.20
CA ALA A 31 7.93 11.45 13.77
C ALA A 31 9.00 10.94 14.77
N SER A 32 9.17 9.63 14.85
CA SER A 32 10.47 9.00 15.02
C SER A 32 11.22 9.23 13.72
N GLU A 33 12.47 9.68 13.76
CA GLU A 33 13.28 9.75 12.53
C GLU A 33 13.25 8.40 11.84
N SER A 34 12.62 8.34 10.67
CA SER A 34 12.49 7.11 9.90
C SER A 34 13.88 6.68 9.46
N SER A 35 14.19 5.39 9.56
CA SER A 35 15.47 4.87 9.08
C SER A 35 15.63 5.13 7.58
N SER A 36 16.86 5.18 7.08
CA SER A 36 17.10 5.34 5.63
C SER A 36 16.41 4.25 4.80
N SER A 37 16.32 3.02 5.33
CA SER A 37 15.57 1.93 4.69
C SER A 37 14.07 2.17 4.66
N GLN A 38 13.47 2.67 5.74
CA GLN A 38 12.05 3.02 5.77
C GLN A 38 11.73 4.11 4.75
N GLN A 39 12.57 5.15 4.67
CA GLN A 39 12.41 6.22 3.68
C GLN A 39 12.53 5.69 2.23
N ALA A 40 13.48 4.77 1.98
CA ALA A 40 13.64 4.15 0.66
C ALA A 40 12.43 3.30 0.27
N TYR A 41 11.91 2.48 1.19
CA TYR A 41 10.68 1.71 0.96
C TYR A 41 9.48 2.61 0.66
N MET A 42 9.27 3.65 1.48
CA MET A 42 8.16 4.58 1.28
C MET A 42 8.26 5.30 -0.07
N LYS A 43 9.45 5.77 -0.44
CA LYS A 43 9.66 6.42 -1.75
C LYS A 43 9.31 5.50 -2.93
N GLY A 44 9.70 4.23 -2.88
CA GLY A 44 9.36 3.26 -3.93
C GLY A 44 7.85 2.97 -4.00
N MET A 45 7.21 2.80 -2.84
CA MET A 45 5.76 2.58 -2.76
C MET A 45 4.94 3.79 -3.21
N ASP A 46 5.37 5.02 -2.88
CA ASP A 46 4.69 6.25 -3.29
C ASP A 46 4.77 6.45 -4.81
N ALA A 47 5.93 6.19 -5.41
CA ALA A 47 6.12 6.24 -6.85
C ALA A 47 5.25 5.19 -7.56
N MET A 48 5.30 3.93 -7.09
CA MET A 48 4.45 2.85 -7.56
C MET A 48 2.96 3.22 -7.50
N HIS A 49 2.48 3.73 -6.36
CA HIS A 49 1.08 4.09 -6.18
C HIS A 49 0.67 5.19 -7.17
N THR A 50 1.47 6.24 -7.29
CA THR A 50 1.20 7.36 -8.20
C THR A 50 1.13 6.89 -9.67
N GLU A 51 2.12 6.14 -10.13
CA GLU A 51 2.16 5.64 -11.52
C GLU A 51 1.06 4.62 -11.79
N MET A 52 0.77 3.74 -10.84
CA MET A 52 -0.30 2.73 -10.96
C MET A 52 -1.67 3.39 -11.09
N MET A 53 -1.96 4.37 -10.23
CA MET A 53 -3.23 5.10 -10.27
C MET A 53 -3.37 5.91 -11.56
N GLU A 54 -2.29 6.42 -12.14
CA GLU A 54 -2.32 7.04 -13.46
C GLU A 54 -2.61 6.01 -14.57
N GLY A 55 -1.93 4.86 -14.55
CA GLY A 55 -2.14 3.79 -15.54
C GLY A 55 -3.58 3.27 -15.56
N LEU A 56 -4.19 3.12 -14.37
CA LEU A 56 -5.55 2.60 -14.20
C LEU A 56 -6.66 3.59 -14.62
N LYS A 57 -6.34 4.84 -14.98
CA LYS A 57 -7.33 5.78 -15.54
C LYS A 57 -7.75 5.44 -16.97
N SER A 58 -7.01 4.57 -17.65
CA SER A 58 -7.38 4.10 -18.98
C SER A 58 -8.73 3.37 -18.94
N SER A 59 -9.63 3.72 -19.85
CA SER A 59 -10.89 2.99 -20.05
C SER A 59 -10.72 1.68 -20.82
N ASP A 60 -9.58 1.52 -21.52
CA ASP A 60 -9.17 0.26 -22.13
C ASP A 60 -8.54 -0.64 -21.05
N PRO A 61 -9.10 -1.83 -20.79
CA PRO A 61 -8.63 -2.71 -19.72
C PRO A 61 -7.23 -3.29 -19.99
N ASP A 62 -6.84 -3.51 -21.24
CA ASP A 62 -5.54 -4.07 -21.58
C ASP A 62 -4.44 -3.02 -21.35
N ILE A 63 -4.71 -1.77 -21.71
CA ILE A 63 -3.82 -0.64 -21.42
C ILE A 63 -3.74 -0.40 -19.90
N ALA A 64 -4.89 -0.42 -19.21
CA ALA A 64 -4.94 -0.24 -17.76
C ALA A 64 -4.13 -1.32 -17.03
N PHE A 65 -4.29 -2.58 -17.44
CA PHE A 65 -3.52 -3.70 -16.90
C PHE A 65 -2.02 -3.51 -17.15
N ALA A 66 -1.60 -3.26 -18.40
CA ALA A 66 -0.19 -3.12 -18.73
C ALA A 66 0.46 -1.96 -17.98
N LYS A 67 -0.15 -0.76 -17.97
CA LYS A 67 0.40 0.40 -17.26
C LYS A 67 0.40 0.22 -15.75
N GLY A 68 -0.69 -0.32 -15.19
CA GLY A 68 -0.80 -0.59 -13.76
C GLY A 68 0.21 -1.64 -13.27
N MET A 69 0.41 -2.72 -14.03
CA MET A 69 1.36 -3.77 -13.69
C MET A 69 2.82 -3.36 -13.93
N ILE A 70 3.11 -2.52 -14.92
CA ILE A 70 4.45 -1.92 -15.03
C ILE A 70 4.79 -1.15 -13.75
N ALA A 71 3.89 -0.29 -13.27
CA ALA A 71 4.10 0.48 -12.05
C ALA A 71 4.26 -0.43 -10.83
N HIS A 72 3.37 -1.41 -10.66
CA HIS A 72 3.43 -2.39 -9.58
C HIS A 72 4.76 -3.14 -9.55
N HIS A 73 5.21 -3.65 -10.69
CA HIS A 73 6.47 -4.39 -10.80
C HIS A 73 7.69 -3.52 -10.53
N ARG A 74 7.70 -2.26 -11.00
CA ARG A 74 8.74 -1.29 -10.65
C ARG A 74 8.82 -1.06 -9.14
N GLY A 75 7.68 -0.93 -8.47
CA GLY A 75 7.60 -0.85 -7.01
C GLY A 75 8.22 -2.06 -6.32
N ALA A 76 7.87 -3.27 -6.75
CA ALA A 76 8.45 -4.50 -6.21
C ALA A 76 9.97 -4.60 -6.44
N ILE A 77 10.46 -4.19 -7.61
CA ILE A 77 11.90 -4.11 -7.93
C ILE A 77 12.60 -3.09 -7.03
N ASP A 78 12.01 -1.94 -6.77
CA ASP A 78 12.62 -0.91 -5.92
C ASP A 78 12.65 -1.32 -4.44
N MET A 79 11.62 -2.04 -3.97
CA MET A 79 11.65 -2.69 -2.65
C MET A 79 12.75 -3.77 -2.58
N ALA A 80 12.88 -4.61 -3.61
CA ALA A 80 13.93 -5.61 -3.68
C ALA A 80 15.33 -4.97 -3.67
N LYS A 81 15.55 -3.88 -4.41
CA LYS A 81 16.80 -3.11 -4.35
C LYS A 81 17.06 -2.53 -2.96
N THR A 82 16.02 -2.07 -2.26
CA THR A 82 16.12 -1.58 -0.88
C THR A 82 16.58 -2.71 0.06
N GLU A 83 16.04 -3.92 -0.09
CA GLU A 83 16.51 -5.09 0.67
C GLU A 83 17.97 -5.44 0.34
N LEU A 84 18.37 -5.36 -0.92
CA LEU A 84 19.77 -5.59 -1.31
C LEU A 84 20.72 -4.52 -0.77
N GLN A 85 20.23 -3.30 -0.54
CA GLN A 85 21.04 -2.19 -0.02
C GLN A 85 21.15 -2.22 1.51
N TYR A 86 20.06 -2.48 2.23
CA TYR A 86 20.00 -2.33 3.68
C TYR A 86 19.83 -3.64 4.44
N GLY A 87 19.28 -4.66 3.79
CA GLY A 87 19.02 -5.99 4.34
C GLY A 87 20.29 -6.82 4.51
N LYS A 88 20.28 -7.67 5.52
CA LYS A 88 21.44 -8.48 5.94
C LYS A 88 21.16 -9.99 5.93
N ASP A 89 19.90 -10.38 5.85
CA ASP A 89 19.53 -11.79 5.83
C ASP A 89 19.83 -12.40 4.45
N PRO A 90 20.62 -13.48 4.36
CA PRO A 90 21.02 -14.04 3.07
C PRO A 90 19.86 -14.66 2.29
N GLU A 91 18.82 -15.16 2.95
CA GLU A 91 17.64 -15.74 2.30
C GLU A 91 16.80 -14.63 1.66
N LEU A 92 16.52 -13.55 2.39
CA LEU A 92 15.75 -12.43 1.86
C LEU A 92 16.47 -11.67 0.74
N ARG A 93 17.80 -11.54 0.84
CA ARG A 93 18.60 -10.95 -0.24
C ARG A 93 18.56 -11.81 -1.50
N LYS A 94 18.65 -13.13 -1.37
CA LYS A 94 18.51 -14.05 -2.51
C LYS A 94 17.13 -13.92 -3.14
N LEU A 95 16.08 -13.87 -2.33
CA LEU A 95 14.72 -13.64 -2.82
C LEU A 95 14.60 -12.29 -3.56
N ALA A 96 15.23 -11.23 -3.07
CA ALA A 96 15.23 -9.92 -3.73
C ALA A 96 15.91 -9.98 -5.12
N GLU A 97 17.03 -10.68 -5.27
CA GLU A 97 17.67 -10.91 -6.57
C GLU A 97 16.75 -11.70 -7.53
N GLU A 98 16.08 -12.73 -7.02
CA GLU A 98 15.12 -13.54 -7.77
C GLU A 98 13.91 -12.71 -8.23
N ILE A 99 13.37 -11.85 -7.38
CA ILE A 99 12.28 -10.91 -7.71
C ILE A 99 12.68 -9.98 -8.85
N ILE A 100 13.87 -9.36 -8.78
CA ILE A 100 14.36 -8.46 -9.83
C ILE A 100 14.47 -9.20 -11.17
N LYS A 101 15.06 -10.40 -11.15
CA LYS A 101 15.26 -11.21 -12.34
C LYS A 101 13.93 -11.68 -12.96
N ALA A 102 12.93 -11.99 -12.13
CA ALA A 102 11.64 -12.46 -12.59
C ALA A 102 10.77 -11.33 -13.16
N GLN A 103 10.75 -10.16 -12.51
CA GLN A 103 9.80 -9.10 -12.85
C GLN A 103 10.30 -8.14 -13.95
N GLN A 104 11.61 -7.98 -14.13
CA GLN A 104 12.12 -7.10 -15.19
C GLN A 104 11.69 -7.55 -16.61
N PRO A 105 11.77 -8.84 -16.99
CA PRO A 105 11.27 -9.30 -18.29
C PRO A 105 9.76 -9.07 -18.50
N GLU A 106 8.97 -9.11 -17.43
CA GLU A 106 7.53 -8.86 -17.49
C GLU A 106 7.23 -7.38 -17.76
N ILE A 107 8.01 -6.46 -17.17
CA ILE A 107 7.98 -5.03 -17.52
C ILE A 107 8.31 -4.85 -19.00
N ASP A 108 9.42 -5.43 -19.47
CA ASP A 108 9.87 -5.29 -20.86
C ASP A 108 8.80 -5.82 -21.84
N GLN A 109 8.12 -6.90 -21.49
CA GLN A 109 7.02 -7.46 -22.27
C GLN A 109 5.83 -6.48 -22.37
N MET A 110 5.41 -5.90 -21.25
CA MET A 110 4.28 -4.96 -21.21
C MET A 110 4.62 -3.63 -21.91
N GLU A 111 5.84 -3.12 -21.75
CA GLU A 111 6.31 -1.92 -22.45
C GLU A 111 6.37 -2.15 -23.97
N ALA A 112 6.89 -3.31 -24.40
CA ALA A 112 6.91 -3.68 -25.81
C ALA A 112 5.50 -3.82 -26.38
N TRP A 113 4.55 -4.35 -25.60
CA TRP A 113 3.15 -4.43 -26.00
C TRP A 113 2.53 -3.04 -26.14
N LEU A 114 2.68 -2.16 -25.15
CA LEU A 114 2.16 -0.77 -25.21
C LEU A 114 2.73 0.01 -26.40
N LYS A 115 4.02 -0.18 -26.70
CA LYS A 115 4.67 0.43 -27.87
C LYS A 115 4.03 -0.04 -29.18
N LYS A 116 3.71 -1.34 -29.31
CA LYS A 116 3.00 -1.88 -30.49
C LYS A 116 1.60 -1.30 -30.64
N GLN A 117 0.95 -0.92 -29.53
CA GLN A 117 -0.36 -0.25 -29.54
C GLN A 117 -0.29 1.27 -29.77
N GLY A 118 0.91 1.86 -29.82
CA GLY A 118 1.08 3.32 -29.90
C GLY A 118 0.66 4.06 -28.63
N LYS A 119 0.85 3.44 -27.45
CA LYS A 119 0.37 3.91 -26.13
C LYS A 119 1.49 4.14 -25.11
N GLN A 120 2.71 4.31 -25.59
CA GLN A 120 3.90 4.55 -24.77
C GLN A 120 3.75 5.82 -23.93
#